data_AF-A0A843CRV2-F1
#
_entry.id   AF-A0A843CRV2-F1
#
_cell.length_a   1.000
_cell.length_b   1.000
_cell.length_c   1.000
_cell.angle_alpha   90.00
_cell.angle_beta   90.00
_cell.angle_gamma   90.00
#
_symmetry.space_group_name_H-M   'P 1'
#
loop_
_entity.id
_entity.type
_entity.pdbx_description
1 polymer ?
#
loop_
_entity_poly.entity_id
_entity_poly.type
_entity_poly.pdbx_seq_one_letter_code
_entity_poly.pdbx_strand_id
1 'polypeptide(L)'
;MTDENGILQVAKDLLLRLGRADLNPQAIKWVPLVDSDKPDLFRGRRLGLNKGLQGKLTLEEWRPLLASSLVLNTRMRVKRRTVDVASFVSSFVAFGLFVGLLLLPSAPFLPMGIFSGTLTAGRFIVFIFLGLLFFVFRITGPIRKGLRFRADEIVSQEFGMGPALLNVLRKLDALSLDRGRNVLGQATVKQRIEKLSAKVDEISSASK
;
A
#
# COMPACT_ATOMS: atom_id res chain seq x y z
N MET A 1 -19.76 5.05 -20.67
CA MET A 1 -18.53 5.85 -20.52
C MET A 1 -18.34 6.14 -19.04
N THR A 2 -17.12 6.02 -18.51
CA THR A 2 -16.83 6.36 -17.11
C THR A 2 -16.81 7.88 -16.97
N ASP A 3 -17.57 8.44 -16.03
CA ASP A 3 -17.59 9.88 -15.78
C ASP A 3 -16.34 10.31 -15.00
N GLU A 4 -15.27 10.59 -15.74
CA GLU A 4 -13.98 11.03 -15.18
C GLU A 4 -14.10 12.36 -14.42
N ASN A 5 -14.96 13.26 -14.90
CA ASN A 5 -15.19 14.55 -14.26
C ASN A 5 -15.89 14.38 -12.91
N GLY A 6 -16.90 13.52 -12.85
CA GLY A 6 -17.55 13.14 -11.59
C GLY A 6 -16.57 12.55 -10.58
N ILE A 7 -15.70 11.62 -11.01
CA ILE A 7 -14.69 11.01 -10.13
C ILE A 7 -13.70 12.04 -9.61
N LEU A 8 -13.25 12.97 -10.46
CA LEU A 8 -12.38 14.08 -10.07
C LEU A 8 -13.04 15.00 -9.05
N GLN A 9 -14.32 15.33 -9.23
CA GLN A 9 -15.07 16.16 -8.29
C GLN A 9 -15.19 15.49 -6.93
N VAL A 10 -15.55 14.20 -6.90
CA VAL A 10 -15.59 13.40 -5.67
C VAL A 10 -14.24 13.41 -4.95
N ALA A 11 -13.14 13.24 -5.68
CA ALA A 11 -11.80 13.28 -5.10
C ALA A 11 -11.46 14.66 -4.50
N LYS A 12 -11.82 15.75 -5.18
CA LYS A 12 -11.62 17.13 -4.69
C LYS A 12 -12.44 17.38 -3.43
N ASP A 13 -13.72 16.99 -3.41
CA ASP A 13 -14.59 17.16 -2.25
C ASP A 13 -14.07 16.39 -1.03
N LEU A 14 -13.59 15.17 -1.23
CA LEU A 14 -12.98 14.37 -0.17
C LEU A 14 -11.69 15.00 0.35
N LEU A 15 -10.82 15.53 -0.54
CA LEU A 15 -9.60 16.21 -0.14
C LEU A 15 -9.86 17.52 0.61
N LEU A 16 -10.89 18.28 0.21
CA LEU A 16 -11.35 19.46 0.92
C LEU A 16 -11.81 19.09 2.34
N ARG A 17 -12.62 18.05 2.50
CA ARG A 17 -13.04 17.52 3.82
C ARG A 17 -11.87 17.03 4.67
N LEU A 18 -10.82 16.52 4.04
CA LEU A 18 -9.58 16.09 4.71
C LEU A 18 -8.64 17.27 5.05
N GLY A 19 -9.01 18.52 4.72
CA GLY A 19 -8.16 19.70 4.93
C GLY A 19 -6.92 19.73 4.04
N ARG A 20 -6.98 19.09 2.86
CA ARG A 20 -5.87 18.90 1.91
C ARG A 20 -6.20 19.42 0.51
N ALA A 21 -6.75 20.63 0.45
CA ALA A 21 -7.08 21.32 -0.80
C ALA A 21 -5.84 21.52 -1.71
N ASP A 22 -4.65 21.57 -1.13
CA ASP A 22 -3.36 21.68 -1.82
C ASP A 22 -3.07 20.51 -2.77
N LEU A 23 -3.67 19.34 -2.50
CA LEU A 23 -3.49 18.10 -3.24
C LEU A 23 -4.56 17.84 -4.31
N ASN A 24 -5.40 18.83 -4.63
CA ASN A 24 -6.51 18.67 -5.58
C ASN A 24 -6.05 18.07 -6.93
N PRO A 25 -6.60 16.91 -7.34
CA PRO A 25 -6.24 16.29 -8.60
C PRO A 25 -6.82 17.08 -9.78
N GLN A 26 -6.02 17.21 -10.83
CA GLN A 26 -6.37 17.91 -12.08
C GLN A 26 -6.74 16.94 -13.20
N ALA A 27 -6.25 15.70 -13.16
CA ALA A 27 -6.52 14.71 -14.19
C ALA A 27 -6.52 13.30 -13.60
N ILE A 28 -7.25 12.39 -14.24
CA ILE A 28 -7.20 10.95 -13.97
C ILE A 28 -6.15 10.32 -14.89
N LYS A 29 -5.38 9.38 -14.35
CA LYS A 29 -4.46 8.54 -15.11
C LYS A 29 -4.83 7.08 -14.88
N TRP A 30 -5.31 6.41 -15.92
CA TRP A 30 -5.54 4.97 -15.90
C TRP A 30 -4.22 4.23 -16.04
N VAL A 31 -3.84 3.47 -15.01
CA VAL A 31 -2.56 2.74 -14.97
C VAL A 31 -2.87 1.27 -14.66
N PRO A 32 -2.16 0.30 -15.27
CA PRO A 32 -2.18 -1.07 -14.82
C PRO A 32 -1.48 -1.14 -13.45
N LEU A 33 -2.25 -0.93 -12.38
CA LEU A 33 -1.76 -1.06 -11.02
C LEU A 33 -1.77 -2.54 -10.63
N VAL A 34 -0.75 -2.97 -9.89
CA VAL A 34 -0.70 -4.33 -9.32
C VAL A 34 -1.86 -4.51 -8.33
N ASP A 35 -2.21 -3.44 -7.62
CA ASP A 35 -3.31 -3.41 -6.68
C ASP A 35 -4.53 -2.72 -7.31
N SER A 36 -5.61 -3.46 -7.46
CA SER A 36 -6.85 -2.94 -8.05
C SER A 36 -7.61 -2.02 -7.10
N ASP A 37 -7.39 -2.13 -5.80
CA ASP A 37 -8.17 -1.45 -4.75
C ASP A 37 -7.57 -0.12 -4.28
N LYS A 38 -6.46 0.35 -4.90
CA LYS A 38 -5.69 1.52 -4.45
C LYS A 38 -5.61 2.60 -5.52
N PRO A 39 -6.61 3.49 -5.59
CA PRO A 39 -6.41 4.79 -6.16
C PRO A 39 -5.20 5.48 -5.51
N ASP A 40 -4.23 5.92 -6.31
CA ASP A 40 -3.03 6.58 -5.80
C ASP A 40 -2.93 8.03 -6.30
N LEU A 41 -2.44 8.94 -5.47
CA LEU A 41 -2.19 10.31 -5.90
C LEU A 41 -0.75 10.40 -6.41
N PHE A 42 -0.60 10.45 -7.74
CA PHE A 42 0.70 10.59 -8.36
C PHE A 42 1.27 12.00 -8.15
N ARG A 43 2.61 12.08 -8.20
CA ARG A 43 3.30 13.36 -8.34
C ARG A 43 2.76 14.11 -9.56
N GLY A 44 2.46 15.40 -9.39
CA GLY A 44 1.88 16.25 -10.45
C GLY A 44 0.35 16.35 -10.44
N ARG A 45 -0.31 16.16 -9.29
CA ARG A 45 -1.78 16.33 -9.13
C ARG A 45 -2.59 15.43 -10.06
N ARG A 46 -2.16 14.19 -10.26
CA ARG A 46 -2.91 13.20 -11.07
C ARG A 46 -3.42 12.08 -10.18
N LEU A 47 -4.69 11.73 -10.35
CA LEU A 47 -5.32 10.60 -9.65
C LEU A 47 -5.11 9.33 -10.48
N GLY A 48 -4.25 8.45 -9.98
CA GLY A 48 -4.00 7.14 -10.55
C GLY A 48 -5.09 6.16 -10.20
N LEU A 49 -5.81 5.66 -11.21
CA LEU A 49 -6.84 4.64 -11.05
C LEU A 49 -6.43 3.37 -11.79
N ASN A 50 -6.82 2.21 -11.27
CA ASN A 50 -6.53 0.95 -11.95
C ASN A 50 -7.36 0.86 -13.23
N LYS A 51 -6.70 0.66 -14.38
CA LYS A 51 -7.35 0.45 -15.68
C LYS A 51 -8.36 -0.71 -15.66
N GLY A 52 -8.11 -1.73 -14.83
CA GLY A 52 -9.02 -2.87 -14.64
C GLY A 52 -10.37 -2.52 -14.00
N LEU A 53 -10.50 -1.34 -13.38
CA LEU A 53 -11.75 -0.82 -12.79
C LEU A 53 -12.48 0.19 -13.68
N GLN A 54 -11.87 0.59 -14.79
CA GLN A 54 -12.50 1.53 -15.73
C GLN A 54 -13.82 0.95 -16.23
N GLY A 55 -14.91 1.68 -16.03
CA GLY A 55 -16.25 1.27 -16.44
C GLY A 55 -16.93 0.20 -15.58
N LYS A 56 -16.31 -0.29 -14.49
CA LYS A 56 -16.89 -1.35 -13.63
C LYS A 56 -17.50 -0.83 -12.34
N LEU A 57 -17.13 0.37 -11.92
CA LEU A 57 -17.62 1.02 -10.72
C LEU A 57 -18.45 2.25 -11.06
N THR A 58 -19.58 2.41 -10.37
CA THR A 58 -20.40 3.62 -10.43
C THR A 58 -19.75 4.75 -9.62
N LEU A 59 -20.21 6.00 -9.82
CA LEU A 59 -19.67 7.16 -9.10
C LEU A 59 -19.82 7.02 -7.57
N GLU A 60 -20.94 6.46 -7.11
CA GLU A 60 -21.20 6.20 -5.69
C GLU A 60 -20.26 5.15 -5.11
N GLU A 61 -19.87 4.15 -5.92
CA GLU A 61 -18.91 3.12 -5.53
C GLU A 61 -17.46 3.65 -5.51
N TRP A 62 -17.15 4.64 -6.38
CA TRP A 62 -15.85 5.30 -6.36
C TRP A 62 -15.62 6.11 -5.09
N ARG A 63 -16.66 6.75 -4.55
CA ARG A 63 -16.55 7.63 -3.37
C ARG A 63 -15.93 6.97 -2.14
N PRO A 64 -16.44 5.84 -1.61
CA PRO A 64 -15.83 5.18 -0.45
C PRO A 64 -14.44 4.62 -0.75
N LEU A 65 -14.21 4.12 -1.97
CA LEU A 65 -12.91 3.58 -2.38
C LEU A 65 -11.83 4.67 -2.43
N LEU A 66 -12.19 5.84 -2.97
CA LEU A 66 -11.34 7.04 -2.97
C LEU A 66 -11.12 7.55 -1.55
N ALA A 67 -12.16 7.63 -0.72
CA ALA A 67 -12.04 8.11 0.66
C ALA A 67 -10.98 7.31 1.44
N SER A 68 -11.02 5.97 1.37
CA SER A 68 -10.06 5.12 2.09
C SER A 68 -8.63 5.34 1.60
N SER A 69 -8.46 5.51 0.29
CA SER A 69 -7.14 5.66 -0.32
C SER A 69 -6.57 7.07 -0.12
N LEU A 70 -7.42 8.10 -0.15
CA LEU A 70 -7.05 9.47 0.17
C LEU A 70 -6.70 9.63 1.65
N VAL A 71 -7.44 9.03 2.57
CA VAL A 71 -7.09 9.02 4.01
C VAL A 71 -5.70 8.41 4.21
N LEU A 72 -5.42 7.27 3.58
CA LEU A 72 -4.10 6.63 3.65
C LEU A 72 -3.00 7.55 3.08
N ASN A 73 -3.26 8.19 1.95
CA ASN A 73 -2.29 9.04 1.26
C ASN A 73 -2.12 10.44 1.86
N THR A 74 -3.01 10.88 2.75
CA THR A 74 -2.97 12.22 3.36
C THR A 74 -2.56 12.16 4.82
N ARG A 75 -3.32 11.43 5.65
CA ARG A 75 -3.10 11.35 7.10
C ARG A 75 -1.99 10.36 7.45
N MET A 76 -1.90 9.25 6.71
CA MET A 76 -0.91 8.19 6.99
C MET A 76 0.36 8.31 6.13
N ARG A 77 0.50 9.37 5.31
CA ARG A 77 1.62 9.54 4.39
C ARG A 77 2.98 9.56 5.07
N VAL A 78 3.10 10.35 6.14
CA VAL A 78 4.36 10.48 6.89
C VAL A 78 4.71 9.15 7.53
N LYS A 79 3.77 8.54 8.26
CA LYS A 79 3.98 7.23 8.90
C LYS A 79 4.36 6.13 7.91
N ARG A 80 3.69 6.07 6.75
CA ARG A 80 4.03 5.14 5.67
C ARG A 80 5.46 5.38 5.15
N ARG A 81 5.81 6.64 4.90
CA ARG A 81 7.16 7.00 4.43
C ARG A 81 8.23 6.71 5.49
N THR A 82 7.95 6.94 6.76
CA THR A 82 8.85 6.57 7.86
C THR A 82 9.07 5.06 7.89
N VAL A 83 8.03 4.25 7.73
CA VAL A 83 8.18 2.78 7.65
C VAL A 83 8.99 2.39 6.43
N ASP A 84 8.75 2.99 5.26
CA ASP A 84 9.52 2.72 4.04
C ASP A 84 11.01 3.06 4.21
N VAL A 85 11.30 4.25 4.73
CA VAL A 85 12.67 4.72 4.98
C VAL A 85 13.35 3.88 6.05
N ALA A 86 12.67 3.60 7.17
CA ALA A 86 13.20 2.76 8.24
C ALA A 86 13.50 1.35 7.73
N SER A 87 12.61 0.74 6.93
CA SER A 87 12.86 -0.57 6.32
C SER A 87 14.12 -0.56 5.45
N PHE A 88 14.28 0.49 4.64
CA PHE A 88 15.44 0.64 3.77
C PHE A 88 16.73 0.82 4.58
N VAL A 89 16.75 1.77 5.53
CA VAL A 89 17.91 2.03 6.41
C VAL A 89 18.27 0.80 7.23
N SER A 90 17.29 0.12 7.84
CA SER A 90 17.51 -1.11 8.59
C SER A 90 18.10 -2.22 7.72
N SER A 91 17.77 -2.28 6.43
CA SER A 91 18.39 -3.24 5.49
C SER A 91 19.87 -2.95 5.29
N PHE A 92 20.27 -1.68 5.17
CA PHE A 92 21.68 -1.28 5.08
C PHE A 92 22.44 -1.57 6.38
N VAL A 93 21.85 -1.25 7.52
CA VAL A 93 22.47 -1.53 8.83
C VAL A 93 22.66 -3.03 9.03
N ALA A 94 21.63 -3.83 8.77
CA ALA A 94 21.71 -5.27 8.93
C ALA A 94 22.69 -5.91 7.92
N PHE A 95 22.77 -5.38 6.69
CA PHE A 95 23.79 -5.81 5.74
C PHE A 95 25.20 -5.42 6.19
N GLY A 96 25.41 -4.21 6.71
CA GLY A 96 26.69 -3.79 7.26
C GLY A 96 27.13 -4.66 8.45
N LEU A 97 26.20 -4.99 9.36
CA LEU A 97 26.44 -5.93 10.45
C LEU A 97 26.76 -7.33 9.94
N PHE A 98 26.03 -7.82 8.92
CA PHE A 98 26.33 -9.10 8.30
C PHE A 98 27.75 -9.13 7.72
N VAL A 99 28.16 -8.09 6.99
CA VAL A 99 29.51 -8.01 6.42
C VAL A 99 30.56 -7.91 7.53
N GLY A 100 30.38 -7.02 8.51
CA GLY A 100 31.37 -6.76 9.55
C GLY A 100 31.51 -7.87 10.59
N LEU A 101 30.41 -8.52 10.99
CA LEU A 101 30.40 -9.52 12.07
C LEU A 101 30.45 -10.96 11.58
N LEU A 102 29.92 -11.25 10.37
CA LEU A 102 29.87 -12.61 9.86
C LEU A 102 30.85 -12.80 8.71
N LEU A 103 30.86 -11.91 7.71
CA LEU A 103 31.65 -12.12 6.50
C LEU A 103 33.15 -11.85 6.72
N LEU A 104 33.51 -10.76 7.39
CA LEU A 104 34.91 -10.38 7.62
C LEU A 104 35.65 -11.36 8.55
N PRO A 105 35.07 -11.82 9.67
CA PRO A 105 35.73 -12.78 10.57
C PRO A 105 35.79 -14.21 10.01
N SER A 106 34.85 -14.58 9.13
CA SER A 106 34.85 -15.88 8.45
C SER A 106 35.67 -15.91 7.16
N ALA A 107 36.19 -14.76 6.72
CA ALA A 107 37.03 -14.62 5.54
C ALA A 107 38.17 -15.66 5.43
N PRO A 108 38.94 -15.98 6.50
CA PRO A 108 40.01 -16.98 6.40
C PRO A 108 39.52 -18.44 6.22
N PHE A 109 38.25 -18.71 6.49
CA PHE A 109 37.63 -20.04 6.34
C PHE A 109 36.78 -20.17 5.06
N LEU A 110 36.59 -19.06 4.34
CA LEU A 110 35.83 -19.03 3.10
C LEU A 110 36.74 -19.35 1.90
N PRO A 111 36.23 -20.07 0.88
CA PRO A 111 37.00 -20.36 -0.31
C PRO A 111 37.47 -19.07 -0.98
N MET A 112 38.76 -18.99 -1.33
CA MET A 112 39.46 -17.79 -1.87
C MET A 112 38.70 -17.08 -3.01
N GLY A 113 37.85 -17.80 -3.74
CA GLY A 113 37.02 -17.25 -4.83
C GLY A 113 36.04 -16.15 -4.40
N ILE A 114 35.59 -16.11 -3.14
CA ILE A 114 34.58 -15.13 -2.66
C ILE A 114 35.18 -13.73 -2.46
N PHE A 115 36.49 -13.61 -2.21
CA PHE A 115 37.17 -12.33 -2.03
C PHE A 115 38.09 -11.94 -3.21
N SER A 116 38.23 -12.83 -4.20
CA SER A 116 39.08 -12.68 -5.39
C SER A 116 38.72 -11.51 -6.33
N GLY A 117 37.75 -10.66 -5.99
CA GLY A 117 37.30 -9.55 -6.85
C GLY A 117 36.62 -10.00 -8.15
N THR A 118 36.36 -11.30 -8.31
CA THR A 118 35.72 -11.85 -9.50
C THR A 118 34.23 -11.46 -9.58
N LEU A 119 33.67 -11.40 -10.79
CA LEU A 119 32.25 -11.13 -11.04
C LEU A 119 31.30 -12.03 -10.22
N THR A 120 31.72 -13.25 -9.90
CA THR A 120 31.01 -14.22 -9.07
C THR A 120 30.88 -13.80 -7.62
N ALA A 121 31.92 -13.21 -7.02
CA ALA A 121 31.90 -12.68 -5.66
C ALA A 121 30.91 -11.52 -5.51
N GLY A 122 30.94 -10.56 -6.44
CA GLY A 122 30.03 -9.41 -6.43
C GLY A 122 28.56 -9.84 -6.55
N ARG A 123 28.27 -10.84 -7.40
CA ARG A 123 26.91 -11.41 -7.53
C ARG A 123 26.39 -12.02 -6.23
N PHE A 124 27.24 -12.73 -5.49
CA PHE A 124 26.87 -13.35 -4.22
C PHE A 124 26.52 -12.30 -3.15
N ILE A 125 27.34 -11.24 -3.05
CA ILE A 125 27.11 -10.12 -2.13
C ILE A 125 25.79 -9.41 -2.45
N VAL A 126 25.54 -9.13 -3.73
CA VAL A 126 24.28 -8.51 -4.18
C VAL A 126 23.09 -9.41 -3.87
N PHE A 127 23.21 -10.73 -4.07
CA PHE A 127 22.15 -11.68 -3.75
C PHE A 127 21.80 -11.68 -2.26
N ILE A 128 22.81 -11.68 -1.38
CA ILE A 128 22.61 -11.57 0.07
C ILE A 128 21.92 -10.26 0.42
N PHE A 129 22.39 -9.14 -0.15
CA PHE A 129 21.77 -7.83 0.08
C PHE A 129 20.30 -7.83 -0.33
N LEU A 130 19.96 -8.37 -1.51
CA LEU A 130 18.56 -8.49 -1.96
C LEU A 130 17.73 -9.39 -1.03
N GLY A 131 18.29 -10.51 -0.58
CA GLY A 131 17.61 -11.42 0.36
C GLY A 131 17.32 -10.74 1.69
N LEU A 132 18.28 -9.97 2.21
CA LEU A 132 18.15 -9.26 3.47
C LEU A 132 17.18 -8.08 3.36
N LEU A 133 17.25 -7.33 2.25
CA LEU A 133 16.25 -6.32 1.90
C LEU A 133 14.84 -6.95 1.86
N PHE A 134 14.67 -8.05 1.15
CA PHE A 134 13.39 -8.75 1.08
C PHE A 134 12.88 -9.17 2.46
N PHE A 135 13.76 -9.69 3.32
CA PHE A 135 13.42 -10.10 4.68
C PHE A 135 12.93 -8.92 5.54
N VAL A 136 13.63 -7.78 5.52
CA VAL A 136 13.23 -6.58 6.27
C VAL A 136 11.90 -6.01 5.75
N PHE A 137 11.71 -5.98 4.43
CA PHE A 137 10.42 -5.60 3.85
C PHE A 137 9.28 -6.55 4.25
N ARG A 138 9.56 -7.84 4.39
CA ARG A 138 8.59 -8.84 4.83
C ARG A 138 8.20 -8.66 6.31
N ILE A 139 9.14 -8.26 7.16
CA ILE A 139 8.91 -7.96 8.58
C ILE A 139 8.10 -6.68 8.77
N THR A 140 8.36 -5.65 7.96
CA THR A 140 7.61 -4.38 8.07
C THR A 140 6.21 -4.44 7.42
N GLY A 141 5.92 -5.51 6.67
CA GLY A 141 4.64 -5.77 6.03
C GLY A 141 3.40 -5.58 6.93
N PRO A 142 3.30 -6.25 8.10
CA PRO A 142 2.16 -6.11 9.02
C PRO A 142 1.86 -4.65 9.40
N ILE A 143 2.88 -3.81 9.58
CA ILE A 143 2.70 -2.39 9.89
C ILE A 143 2.03 -1.67 8.72
N ARG A 144 2.45 -1.95 7.48
CA ARG A 144 1.82 -1.41 6.26
C ARG A 144 0.36 -1.84 6.13
N LYS A 145 0.05 -3.11 6.46
CA LYS A 145 -1.34 -3.60 6.52
C LYS A 145 -2.17 -2.83 7.54
N GLY A 146 -1.61 -2.64 8.74
CA GLY A 146 -2.25 -1.89 9.83
C GLY A 146 -2.63 -0.47 9.41
N LEU A 147 -1.78 0.22 8.64
CA LEU A 147 -2.11 1.55 8.11
C LEU A 147 -3.32 1.52 7.17
N ARG A 148 -3.45 0.48 6.34
CA ARG A 148 -4.60 0.34 5.44
C ARG A 148 -5.89 0.08 6.22
N PHE A 149 -5.87 -0.84 7.18
CA PHE A 149 -7.03 -1.11 8.04
C PHE A 149 -7.45 0.14 8.83
N ARG A 150 -6.48 0.92 9.31
CA ARG A 150 -6.78 2.17 10.02
C ARG A 150 -7.42 3.21 9.10
N ALA A 151 -7.03 3.27 7.83
CA ALA A 151 -7.67 4.15 6.86
C ALA A 151 -9.12 3.72 6.57
N ASP A 152 -9.38 2.41 6.47
CA ASP A 152 -10.74 1.86 6.30
C ASP A 152 -11.62 2.15 7.53
N GLU A 153 -11.05 2.02 8.73
CA GLU A 153 -11.71 2.35 9.99
C GLU A 153 -12.09 3.84 10.06
N ILE A 154 -11.17 4.74 9.71
CA ILE A 154 -11.44 6.19 9.66
C ILE A 154 -12.58 6.51 8.69
N VAL A 155 -12.62 5.86 7.52
CA VAL A 155 -13.72 6.05 6.56
C VAL A 155 -15.05 5.55 7.09
N SER A 156 -15.03 4.44 7.83
CA SER A 156 -16.23 3.93 8.49
C SER A 156 -16.75 4.91 9.54
N GLN A 157 -15.87 5.40 10.42
CA GLN A 157 -16.23 6.21 11.58
C GLN A 157 -16.50 7.68 11.23
N GLU A 158 -15.58 8.34 10.51
CA GLU A 158 -15.66 9.79 10.27
C GLU A 158 -16.53 10.14 9.07
N PHE A 159 -16.57 9.28 8.06
CA PHE A 159 -17.34 9.53 6.84
C PHE A 159 -18.68 8.78 6.80
N GLY A 160 -18.92 7.85 7.74
CA GLY A 160 -20.12 7.01 7.75
C GLY A 160 -20.22 6.07 6.54
N MET A 161 -19.12 5.88 5.80
CA MET A 161 -19.09 5.16 4.52
C MET A 161 -18.71 3.69 4.69
N GLY A 162 -18.71 3.15 5.91
CA GLY A 162 -18.31 1.77 6.22
C GLY A 162 -19.06 0.72 5.41
N PRO A 163 -20.41 0.69 5.47
CA PRO A 163 -21.21 -0.27 4.69
C PRO A 163 -21.02 -0.14 3.18
N ALA A 164 -20.93 1.10 2.67
CA ALA A 164 -20.71 1.37 1.25
C ALA A 164 -19.32 0.87 0.79
N LEU A 165 -18.27 1.16 1.58
CA LEU A 165 -16.92 0.67 1.32
C LEU A 165 -16.88 -0.86 1.31
N LEU A 166 -17.52 -1.49 2.28
CA LEU A 166 -17.59 -2.94 2.39
C LEU A 166 -18.26 -3.58 1.16
N ASN A 167 -19.35 -2.98 0.67
CA ASN A 167 -20.04 -3.46 -0.52
C ASN A 167 -19.16 -3.36 -1.78
N VAL A 168 -18.44 -2.24 -1.92
CA VAL A 168 -17.47 -2.06 -3.02
C VAL A 168 -16.33 -3.07 -2.93
N LEU A 169 -15.79 -3.32 -1.73
CA LEU A 169 -14.73 -4.31 -1.55
C LEU A 169 -15.20 -5.73 -1.90
N ARG A 170 -16.42 -6.12 -1.51
CA ARG A 170 -17.01 -7.41 -1.91
C ARG A 170 -17.15 -7.52 -3.43
N LYS A 171 -17.59 -6.44 -4.10
CA LYS A 171 -17.66 -6.37 -5.57
C LYS A 171 -16.27 -6.51 -6.21
N LEU A 172 -15.25 -5.89 -5.65
CA LEU A 172 -13.86 -6.01 -6.11
C LEU A 172 -13.31 -7.44 -5.97
N ASP A 173 -13.63 -8.11 -4.86
CA ASP A 173 -13.25 -9.52 -4.64
C ASP A 173 -13.93 -10.44 -5.68
N ALA A 174 -15.23 -10.22 -5.95
CA ALA A 174 -15.97 -10.97 -6.96
C ALA A 174 -15.39 -10.79 -8.37
N LEU A 175 -14.90 -9.59 -8.71
CA LEU A 175 -14.25 -9.33 -10.00
C LEU A 175 -12.88 -10.02 -10.14
N SER A 176 -12.38 -10.69 -9.10
CA SER A 176 -11.09 -11.40 -9.09
C SER A 176 -9.92 -10.53 -9.59
N LEU A 177 -10.02 -9.23 -9.36
CA LEU A 177 -9.02 -8.23 -9.73
C LEU A 177 -7.86 -8.19 -8.74
N ASP A 178 -8.00 -8.88 -7.61
CA ASP A 178 -6.96 -9.14 -6.60
C ASP A 178 -6.30 -10.51 -6.88
N ARG A 179 -5.86 -10.73 -8.12
CA ARG A 179 -5.03 -11.90 -8.49
C ARG A 179 -3.56 -11.74 -8.09
N GLY A 180 -3.21 -10.61 -7.47
CA GLY A 180 -1.87 -10.31 -6.99
C GLY A 180 -1.54 -11.14 -5.75
N ARG A 181 -0.44 -11.90 -5.81
CA ARG A 181 0.22 -12.44 -4.60
C ARG A 181 0.34 -11.31 -3.57
N ASN A 182 0.33 -11.62 -2.27
CA ASN A 182 0.68 -10.68 -1.20
C ASN A 182 2.05 -10.03 -1.47
N VAL A 183 2.11 -9.00 -2.31
CA VAL A 183 3.37 -8.36 -2.68
C VAL A 183 3.76 -7.51 -1.48
N LEU A 184 4.88 -7.87 -0.86
CA LEU A 184 5.57 -7.05 0.13
C LEU A 184 4.69 -6.61 1.33
N GLY A 185 3.82 -7.52 1.79
CA GLY A 185 3.07 -7.33 3.03
C GLY A 185 1.96 -6.29 2.96
N GLN A 186 1.33 -6.10 1.80
CA GLN A 186 0.13 -5.26 1.70
C GLN A 186 -1.15 -6.00 2.13
N ALA A 187 -2.18 -5.24 2.53
CA ALA A 187 -3.49 -5.80 2.88
C ALA A 187 -4.26 -6.16 1.61
N THR A 188 -4.74 -7.40 1.51
CA THR A 188 -5.58 -7.87 0.40
C THR A 188 -7.02 -7.40 0.56
N VAL A 189 -7.80 -7.43 -0.53
CA VAL A 189 -9.23 -7.07 -0.48
C VAL A 189 -9.97 -7.94 0.54
N LYS A 190 -9.70 -9.25 0.58
CA LYS A 190 -10.28 -10.18 1.57
C LYS A 190 -9.98 -9.80 3.01
N GLN A 191 -8.73 -9.47 3.31
CA GLN A 191 -8.33 -9.03 4.66
C GLN A 191 -9.01 -7.72 5.07
N ARG A 192 -9.21 -6.80 4.11
CA ARG A 192 -9.93 -5.56 4.35
C ARG A 192 -11.41 -5.81 4.61
N ILE A 193 -12.05 -6.71 3.86
CA ILE A 193 -13.46 -7.09 4.08
C ILE A 193 -13.65 -7.64 5.49
N GLU A 194 -12.82 -8.60 5.90
CA GLU A 194 -12.92 -9.24 7.22
C GLU A 194 -12.76 -8.24 8.38
N LYS A 195 -11.73 -7.37 8.30
CA LYS A 195 -11.49 -6.33 9.30
C LYS A 195 -12.60 -5.29 9.34
N LEU A 196 -13.08 -4.86 8.17
CA LEU A 196 -14.10 -3.82 8.07
C LEU A 196 -15.48 -4.33 8.47
N SER A 197 -15.83 -5.59 8.15
CA SER A 197 -17.12 -6.17 8.56
C SER A 197 -17.23 -6.22 10.08
N ALA A 198 -16.20 -6.76 10.76
CA ALA A 198 -16.18 -6.79 12.22
C ALA A 198 -16.35 -5.39 12.83
N LYS A 199 -15.76 -4.36 12.21
CA LYS A 199 -15.86 -2.98 12.70
C LYS A 199 -17.22 -2.34 12.43
N VAL A 200 -17.83 -2.61 11.27
CA VAL A 200 -19.17 -2.12 10.96
C VAL A 200 -20.20 -2.73 11.91
N ASP A 201 -20.08 -4.03 12.21
CA ASP A 201 -20.96 -4.72 13.16
C ASP A 201 -20.82 -4.15 14.59
N GLU A 202 -19.58 -3.87 15.02
CA GLU A 202 -19.30 -3.22 16.31
C GLU A 202 -19.99 -1.84 16.41
N ILE A 203 -19.84 -1.00 15.38
CA ILE A 203 -20.47 0.34 15.33
C ILE A 203 -22.00 0.23 15.34
N SER A 204 -22.56 -0.74 14.60
CA SER A 204 -24.01 -0.95 14.58
C SER A 204 -24.56 -1.45 15.91
N SER A 205 -23.78 -2.21 16.68
CA SER A 205 -24.18 -2.70 17.99
C SER A 205 -24.10 -1.63 19.08
N ALA A 206 -23.15 -0.69 18.97
CA ALA A 206 -22.99 0.42 19.93
C ALA A 206 -23.99 1.56 19.75
N SER A 207 -24.72 1.60 18.63
CA SER A 207 -25.72 2.61 18.31
C SER A 207 -27.16 2.18 18.66
N LYS A 208 -27.35 0.97 19.19
CA LYS A 208 -28.64 0.47 19.72
C LYS A 208 -28.69 0.64 21.23
#